data_AF-A0A935XZA5-F1
#
_entry.id   AF-A0A935XZA5-F1
#
_cell.length_a   1.000
_cell.length_b   1.000
_cell.length_c   1.000
_cell.angle_alpha   90.00
_cell.angle_beta   90.00
_cell.angle_gamma   90.00
#
_symmetry.space_group_name_H-M   'P 1'
#
loop_
_entity.id
_entity.type
_entity.pdbx_description
1 polymer ?
#
loop_
_entity_poly.entity_id
_entity_poly.type
_entity_poly.pdbx_seq_one_letter_code
_entity_poly.pdbx_strand_id
1 'polypeptide(L)'
;MEIQDIKTQLSLTQVLDHYGLEPDRNQRLNCPFHEDKTPSMQIYPKTNTAYCFSSNCTTHGKSLDAIDFIMNKENITKHEAIEKAKQMIGVLPNKPVQELSRIAVLTKMHSYFKNSINYKSGAMHYLKRNNARSDTDRNRIQRRTVPLLQPR
;
A
#
# COMPACT_ATOMS: atom_id res chain seq x y z
N MET A 1 -8.07 -24.74 17.23
CA MET A 1 -7.13 -23.62 17.11
C MET A 1 -6.69 -23.25 18.51
N GLU A 2 -5.44 -23.55 18.82
CA GLU A 2 -4.82 -23.26 20.10
C GLU A 2 -4.35 -21.80 20.15
N ILE A 3 -4.10 -21.24 21.34
CA ILE A 3 -3.70 -19.82 21.50
C ILE A 3 -2.42 -19.50 20.72
N GLN A 4 -1.47 -20.43 20.64
CA GLN A 4 -0.23 -20.29 19.88
C GLN A 4 -0.50 -20.11 18.37
N ASP A 5 -1.45 -20.87 17.83
CA ASP A 5 -1.86 -20.76 16.42
C ASP A 5 -2.44 -19.37 16.12
N ILE A 6 -3.22 -18.81 17.05
CA ILE A 6 -3.79 -17.46 16.89
C ILE A 6 -2.68 -16.43 16.80
N LYS A 7 -1.70 -16.50 17.70
CA LYS A 7 -0.61 -15.52 17.78
C LYS A 7 0.33 -15.58 16.58
N THR A 8 0.45 -16.74 15.94
CA THR A 8 1.26 -16.91 14.73
C THR A 8 0.53 -16.47 13.46
N GLN A 9 -0.79 -16.64 13.40
CA GLN A 9 -1.60 -16.29 12.22
C GLN A 9 -2.09 -14.84 12.23
N LEU A 10 -2.43 -14.29 13.40
CA LEU A 10 -2.95 -12.93 13.53
C LEU A 10 -1.80 -11.94 13.73
N SER A 11 -1.52 -11.16 12.68
CA SER A 11 -0.61 -10.03 12.79
C SER A 11 -1.30 -8.84 13.46
N LEU A 12 -0.54 -8.10 14.25
CA LEU A 12 -1.00 -6.87 14.89
C LEU A 12 -1.36 -5.82 13.85
N THR A 13 -0.69 -5.80 12.69
CA THR A 13 -1.08 -4.94 11.56
C THR A 13 -2.51 -5.22 11.10
N GLN A 14 -2.92 -6.48 10.97
CA GLN A 14 -4.30 -6.83 10.61
C GLN A 14 -5.30 -6.36 11.67
N VAL A 15 -4.92 -6.47 12.96
CA VAL A 15 -5.76 -5.96 14.06
C VAL A 15 -5.91 -4.44 13.96
N LEU A 16 -4.82 -3.72 13.69
CA LEU A 16 -4.84 -2.28 13.50
C LEU A 16 -5.71 -1.87 12.31
N ASP A 17 -5.56 -2.55 11.17
CA ASP A 17 -6.39 -2.33 9.97
C ASP A 17 -7.88 -2.56 10.26
N HIS A 18 -8.22 -3.60 11.03
CA HIS A 18 -9.60 -3.88 11.43
C HIS A 18 -10.22 -2.73 12.23
N TYR A 19 -9.42 -2.06 13.07
CA TYR A 19 -9.86 -0.90 13.85
C TYR A 19 -9.64 0.44 13.13
N GLY A 20 -9.17 0.44 11.89
CA GLY A 20 -8.90 1.66 11.11
C GLY A 20 -7.76 2.51 11.70
N LEU A 21 -6.78 1.87 12.34
CA LEU A 21 -5.63 2.52 12.95
C LEU A 21 -4.43 2.38 12.02
N GLU A 22 -3.96 3.49 11.45
CA GLU A 22 -2.80 3.49 10.57
C GLU A 22 -1.57 4.06 11.29
N PRO A 23 -0.51 3.26 11.52
CA PRO A 23 0.76 3.76 12.04
C PRO A 23 1.44 4.73 11.06
N ASP A 24 2.22 5.66 11.60
CA ASP A 24 3.07 6.53 10.80
C ASP A 24 4.28 5.78 10.18
N ARG A 25 5.13 6.50 9.44
CA ARG A 25 6.36 5.94 8.82
C ARG A 25 7.34 5.34 9.84
N ASN A 26 7.24 5.72 11.10
CA ASN A 26 8.06 5.25 12.20
C ASN A 26 7.35 4.17 13.04
N GLN A 27 6.22 3.64 12.55
CA GLN A 27 5.38 2.67 13.24
C GLN A 27 4.80 3.19 14.57
N ARG A 28 4.50 4.48 14.65
CA ARG A 28 3.89 5.13 15.82
C ARG A 28 2.46 5.57 15.54
N LEU A 29 1.62 5.57 16.57
CA LEU A 29 0.25 6.08 16.52
C LEU A 29 -0.20 6.64 17.87
N ASN A 30 -1.26 7.44 17.85
CA ASN A 30 -1.90 7.92 19.08
C ASN A 30 -2.59 6.75 19.75
N CYS A 31 -2.24 6.51 21.02
CA CYS A 31 -2.69 5.32 21.74
C CYS A 31 -4.23 5.28 21.81
N PRO A 32 -4.87 4.18 21.38
CA PRO A 32 -6.33 4.08 21.39
C PRO A 32 -6.92 3.76 22.77
N PHE A 33 -6.08 3.58 23.81
CA PHE A 33 -6.50 3.18 25.17
C PHE A 33 -6.58 4.35 26.15
N HIS A 34 -6.17 5.55 25.75
CA HIS A 34 -6.31 6.78 26.53
C HIS A 34 -6.41 7.99 25.60
N GLU A 35 -6.80 9.15 26.13
CA GLU A 35 -6.76 10.38 25.36
C GLU A 35 -5.31 10.80 25.11
N ASP A 36 -4.88 10.70 23.85
CA ASP A 36 -3.50 10.91 23.46
C ASP A 36 -3.38 12.02 22.41
N LYS A 37 -2.60 13.06 22.72
CA LYS A 37 -2.40 14.23 21.84
C LYS A 37 -1.22 14.06 20.90
N THR A 38 -0.23 13.27 21.30
CA THR A 38 0.98 12.99 20.51
C THR A 38 1.16 11.48 20.39
N PRO A 39 1.71 10.95 19.29
CA PRO A 39 1.75 9.50 19.10
C PRO A 39 2.64 8.80 20.14
N SER A 40 2.03 8.22 21.18
CA SER A 40 2.73 7.58 22.30
C SER A 40 2.84 6.06 22.19
N MET A 41 2.10 5.45 21.25
CA MET A 41 2.15 4.01 21.00
C MET A 41 3.11 3.68 19.86
N GLN A 42 4.00 2.71 20.10
CA GLN A 42 4.93 2.15 19.13
C GLN A 42 4.52 0.72 18.78
N ILE A 43 4.50 0.44 17.48
CA ILE A 43 4.24 -0.89 16.92
C ILE A 43 5.58 -1.50 16.51
N TYR A 44 5.78 -2.78 16.86
CA TYR A 44 6.95 -3.58 16.52
C TYR A 44 6.52 -4.76 15.63
N PRO A 45 6.50 -4.60 14.30
CA PRO A 45 6.02 -5.64 13.38
C PRO A 45 6.83 -6.93 13.45
N LYS A 46 8.14 -6.85 13.73
CA LYS A 46 9.04 -8.02 13.81
C LYS A 46 8.71 -8.95 14.97
N THR A 47 8.32 -8.38 16.10
CA THR A 47 7.96 -9.13 17.31
C THR A 47 6.45 -9.30 17.46
N ASN A 48 5.67 -8.71 16.55
CA ASN A 48 4.21 -8.69 16.57
C ASN A 48 3.62 -8.09 17.86
N THR A 49 4.25 -7.02 18.37
CA THR A 49 3.87 -6.40 19.66
C THR A 49 3.66 -4.88 19.55
N ALA A 50 2.85 -4.33 20.46
CA ALA A 50 2.68 -2.90 20.68
C ALA A 50 3.14 -2.51 22.08
N TYR A 51 3.62 -1.27 22.22
CA TYR A 51 3.96 -0.70 23.51
C TYR A 51 3.56 0.77 23.58
N CYS A 52 2.94 1.19 24.67
CA CYS A 52 2.59 2.58 24.92
C CYS A 52 3.55 3.20 25.93
N PHE A 53 4.24 4.27 25.54
CA PHE A 53 5.22 4.97 26.38
C PHE A 53 4.62 6.03 27.30
N SER A 54 3.34 6.37 27.13
CA SER A 54 2.64 7.32 28.01
C SER A 54 2.38 6.70 29.39
N SER A 55 2.66 7.46 30.46
CA SER A 55 2.37 7.09 31.85
C SER A 55 0.87 7.07 32.17
N ASN A 56 0.06 7.75 31.36
CA ASN A 56 -1.38 7.87 31.57
C ASN A 56 -2.16 6.72 30.89
N CYS A 57 -1.45 5.73 30.35
CA CYS A 57 -2.05 4.58 29.69
C CYS A 57 -2.27 3.43 30.67
N THR A 58 -3.43 2.79 30.61
CA THR A 58 -3.75 1.58 31.39
C THR A 58 -2.78 0.43 31.10
N THR A 59 -2.23 0.40 29.89
CA THR A 59 -1.27 -0.61 29.43
C THR A 59 0.19 -0.18 29.62
N HIS A 60 0.46 0.91 30.34
CA HIS A 60 1.82 1.38 30.57
C HIS A 60 2.69 0.26 31.19
N GLY A 61 3.94 0.15 30.73
CA GLY A 61 4.86 -0.88 31.23
C GLY A 61 4.65 -2.28 30.66
N LYS A 62 3.62 -2.52 29.84
CA LYS A 62 3.32 -3.85 29.28
C LYS A 62 3.48 -3.85 27.75
N SER A 63 4.18 -4.86 27.24
CA SER A 63 4.14 -5.19 25.81
C SER A 63 2.85 -5.95 25.52
N LEU A 64 2.09 -5.47 24.55
CA LEU A 64 0.81 -6.04 24.15
C LEU A 64 1.01 -6.89 22.91
N ASP A 65 0.48 -8.11 22.92
CA ASP A 65 0.31 -8.88 21.70
C ASP A 65 -1.02 -8.53 21.00
N ALA A 66 -1.30 -9.17 19.86
CA ALA A 66 -2.53 -8.94 19.11
C ALA A 66 -3.82 -9.20 19.93
N ILE A 67 -3.82 -10.19 20.83
CA ILE A 67 -4.97 -10.54 21.66
C ILE A 67 -5.14 -9.52 22.77
N ASP A 68 -4.03 -9.16 23.44
CA ASP A 68 -4.03 -8.13 24.48
C ASP A 68 -4.47 -6.78 23.90
N PHE A 69 -4.08 -6.47 22.66
CA PHE A 69 -4.55 -5.26 21.97
C PHE A 69 -6.06 -5.23 21.83
N ILE A 70 -6.68 -6.31 21.31
CA ILE A 70 -8.14 -6.45 21.16
C ILE A 70 -8.83 -6.32 22.52
N MET A 71 -8.29 -7.02 23.53
CA MET A 71 -8.82 -7.02 24.89
C MET A 71 -8.90 -5.60 25.47
N ASN A 72 -7.81 -4.83 25.36
CA ASN A 72 -7.77 -3.45 25.86
C ASN A 72 -8.54 -2.47 24.96
N LYS A 73 -8.61 -2.72 23.65
CA LYS A 73 -9.33 -1.84 22.71
C LYS A 73 -10.83 -1.85 22.98
N GLU A 74 -11.36 -3.02 23.28
CA GLU A 74 -12.79 -3.22 23.47
C GLU A 74 -13.22 -3.33 24.94
N ASN A 75 -12.25 -3.34 25.87
CA ASN A 75 -12.50 -3.55 27.31
C ASN A 75 -13.27 -4.85 27.60
N ILE A 76 -12.90 -5.93 26.92
CA ILE A 76 -13.53 -7.25 27.02
C ILE A 76 -12.64 -8.24 27.79
N THR A 77 -13.20 -9.39 28.14
CA THR A 77 -12.43 -10.46 28.78
C THR A 77 -11.45 -11.11 27.80
N LYS A 78 -10.42 -11.77 28.32
CA LYS A 78 -9.44 -12.50 27.50
C LYS A 78 -10.08 -13.59 26.64
N HIS A 79 -11.15 -14.24 27.13
CA HIS A 79 -11.86 -15.26 26.38
C HIS A 79 -12.56 -14.66 25.15
N GLU A 80 -13.30 -13.57 25.34
CA GLU A 80 -13.98 -12.85 24.25
C GLU A 80 -12.97 -12.28 23.24
N ALA A 81 -11.83 -11.78 23.71
CA ALA A 81 -10.75 -11.31 22.84
C ALA A 81 -10.17 -12.44 21.98
N ILE A 82 -10.04 -13.65 22.52
CA ILE A 82 -9.60 -14.84 21.78
C ILE A 82 -10.64 -15.23 20.72
N GLU A 83 -11.93 -15.17 21.04
CA GLU A 83 -13.00 -15.45 20.08
C GLU A 83 -13.04 -14.42 18.94
N LYS A 84 -12.87 -13.14 19.25
CA LYS A 84 -12.71 -12.09 18.24
C LYS A 84 -11.47 -12.28 17.38
N ALA A 85 -10.33 -12.62 17.98
CA ALA A 85 -9.12 -12.91 17.25
C ALA A 85 -9.31 -14.09 16.26
N LYS A 86 -10.03 -15.15 16.68
CA LYS A 86 -10.44 -16.25 15.78
C LYS A 86 -11.31 -15.76 14.64
N GLN A 87 -12.28 -14.89 14.92
CA GLN A 87 -13.14 -14.31 13.89
C GLN A 87 -12.31 -13.45 12.92
N MET A 88 -11.37 -12.65 13.37
CA MET A 88 -10.50 -11.84 12.50
C MET A 88 -9.63 -12.71 11.57
N ILE A 89 -9.14 -13.86 12.06
CA ILE A 89 -8.42 -14.83 11.22
C ILE A 89 -9.37 -15.51 10.23
N GLY A 90 -10.55 -15.96 10.68
CA GLY A 90 -11.54 -16.62 9.83
C GLY A 90 -12.21 -15.69 8.81
N VAL A 91 -12.22 -14.39 9.10
CA VAL A 91 -12.67 -13.29 8.23
C VAL A 91 -11.47 -12.68 7.53
N LEU A 92 -10.36 -13.39 7.33
CA LEU A 92 -9.52 -13.07 6.18
C LEU A 92 -10.42 -13.24 4.95
N PRO A 93 -10.87 -12.17 4.27
CA PRO A 93 -11.00 -12.36 2.86
C PRO A 93 -9.59 -12.82 2.47
N ASN A 94 -9.49 -13.94 1.77
CA ASN A 94 -8.70 -13.86 0.56
C ASN A 94 -9.20 -12.58 -0.12
N LYS A 95 -8.66 -11.39 0.21
CA LYS A 95 -8.53 -10.36 -0.79
C LYS A 95 -7.61 -11.08 -1.73
N PRO A 96 -8.10 -11.63 -2.87
CA PRO A 96 -7.16 -11.96 -3.90
C PRO A 96 -6.36 -10.67 -4.01
N VAL A 97 -5.05 -10.75 -3.82
CA VAL A 97 -4.19 -9.75 -4.43
C VAL A 97 -4.70 -9.75 -5.85
N GLN A 98 -5.45 -8.71 -6.22
CA GLN A 98 -5.92 -8.60 -7.60
C GLN A 98 -4.60 -8.46 -8.33
N GLU A 99 -4.14 -9.57 -8.85
CA GLU A 99 -2.93 -9.66 -9.63
C GLU A 99 -3.28 -8.85 -10.87
N LEU A 100 -3.01 -7.56 -10.79
CA LEU A 100 -3.28 -6.64 -11.87
C LEU A 100 -2.50 -7.22 -13.02
N SER A 101 -3.23 -7.57 -14.10
CA SER A 101 -2.57 -8.05 -15.29
C SER A 101 -1.48 -7.07 -15.67
N ARG A 102 -0.37 -7.57 -16.21
CA ARG A 102 0.74 -6.72 -16.67
C ARG A 102 0.23 -5.56 -17.54
N ILE A 103 -0.83 -5.81 -18.33
CA ILE A 103 -1.53 -4.81 -19.13
C ILE A 103 -2.20 -3.74 -18.26
N ALA A 104 -2.93 -4.10 -17.20
CA ALA A 104 -3.58 -3.14 -16.30
C ALA A 104 -2.56 -2.25 -15.58
N VAL A 105 -1.45 -2.82 -15.11
CA VAL A 105 -0.34 -2.06 -14.48
C VAL A 105 0.27 -1.09 -15.49
N LEU A 106 0.63 -1.58 -16.68
CA LEU A 106 1.21 -0.76 -17.74
C LEU A 106 0.25 0.34 -18.21
N THR A 107 -1.05 0.06 -18.28
CA THR A 107 -2.07 1.05 -18.69
C THR A 107 -2.17 2.17 -17.67
N LYS A 108 -2.21 1.84 -16.38
CA LYS A 108 -2.25 2.83 -15.30
C LYS A 108 -0.98 3.69 -15.29
N MET A 109 0.19 3.06 -15.44
CA MET A 109 1.47 3.75 -15.52
C MET A 109 1.56 4.66 -16.75
N HIS A 110 1.08 4.20 -17.91
CA HIS A 110 0.98 5.01 -19.12
C HIS A 110 0.08 6.24 -18.93
N SER A 111 -1.11 6.07 -18.35
CA SER A 111 -2.01 7.19 -18.09
C SER A 111 -1.41 8.24 -17.14
N TYR A 112 -0.69 7.79 -16.11
CA TYR A 112 0.00 8.67 -15.18
C TYR A 112 1.01 9.54 -15.92
N PHE A 113 1.94 8.93 -16.66
CA PHE A 113 2.96 9.68 -17.39
C PHE A 113 2.39 10.57 -18.49
N LYS A 114 1.37 10.10 -19.23
CA LYS A 114 0.69 10.89 -20.24
C LYS A 114 0.11 12.18 -19.66
N ASN A 115 -0.53 12.08 -18.49
CA ASN A 115 -1.14 13.23 -17.81
C ASN A 115 -0.10 14.13 -17.14
N SER A 116 1.07 13.59 -16.75
CA SER A 116 2.17 14.36 -16.15
C SER A 116 2.98 15.17 -17.19
N ILE A 117 2.92 14.84 -18.47
CA ILE A 117 3.56 15.65 -19.53
C ILE A 117 2.75 16.93 -19.74
N ASN A 118 3.15 18.01 -19.05
CA ASN A 118 2.51 19.31 -19.18
C ASN A 118 2.88 19.95 -20.54
N TYR A 119 1.87 20.50 -21.23
CA TYR A 119 2.00 21.14 -22.53
C TYR A 119 3.04 22.28 -22.57
N LYS A 120 3.28 22.96 -21.44
CA LYS A 120 4.26 24.04 -21.31
C LYS A 120 5.66 23.56 -20.86
N SER A 121 5.86 22.26 -20.64
CA SER A 121 7.16 21.72 -20.24
C SER A 121 8.13 21.64 -21.43
N GLY A 122 9.43 21.82 -21.16
CA GLY A 122 10.49 21.65 -22.18
C GLY A 122 10.47 20.27 -22.83
N ALA A 123 10.01 19.23 -22.12
CA ALA A 123 9.81 17.89 -22.65
C ALA A 123 8.75 17.85 -23.77
N MET A 124 7.63 18.55 -23.62
CA MET A 124 6.62 18.64 -24.68
C MET A 124 7.14 19.41 -25.89
N HIS A 125 7.93 20.47 -25.66
CA HIS A 125 8.57 21.21 -26.75
C HIS A 125 9.57 20.34 -27.52
N TYR A 126 10.34 19.50 -26.83
CA TYR A 126 11.24 18.51 -27.44
C TYR A 126 10.48 17.46 -28.27
N LEU A 127 9.39 16.90 -27.73
CA LEU A 127 8.54 15.94 -28.43
C LEU A 127 7.92 16.53 -29.70
N LYS A 128 7.37 17.75 -29.63
CA LYS A 128 6.81 18.46 -30.80
C LYS A 128 7.87 18.74 -31.86
N ARG A 129 9.06 19.17 -31.45
CA ARG A 129 10.17 19.47 -32.36
C ARG A 129 10.65 18.22 -33.12
N ASN A 130 10.62 17.05 -32.49
CA ASN A 130 11.02 15.79 -33.13
C ASN A 130 9.89 15.13 -33.93
N ASN A 131 8.62 15.25 -33.53
CA ASN A 131 7.50 14.82 -34.38
C ASN A 131 7.34 15.66 -35.64
N ALA A 132 7.67 16.96 -35.59
CA ALA A 132 7.74 17.78 -36.79
C ALA A 132 8.87 17.34 -37.76
N ARG A 133 9.90 16.64 -37.26
CA ARG A 133 11.00 16.11 -38.08
C ARG A 133 10.66 14.77 -38.74
N SER A 134 9.88 13.92 -38.07
CA SER A 134 9.47 12.63 -38.64
C SER A 134 8.48 12.77 -39.80
N ASP A 135 7.65 13.81 -39.81
CA ASP A 135 6.78 14.13 -40.97
C ASP A 135 7.58 14.68 -42.16
N THR A 136 8.66 15.44 -41.92
CA THR A 136 9.59 15.84 -43.00
C THR A 136 10.41 14.68 -43.55
N ASP A 137 10.75 13.67 -42.73
CA ASP A 137 11.47 12.47 -43.19
C ASP A 137 10.54 11.48 -43.93
N ARG A 138 9.26 11.36 -43.55
CA ARG A 138 8.27 10.58 -44.33
C ARG A 138 8.11 11.09 -45.76
N ASN A 139 8.10 12.42 -45.95
CA ASN A 139 8.02 13.03 -47.27
C ASN A 139 9.33 12.96 -48.09
N ARG A 140 10.47 12.62 -47.46
CA ARG A 140 11.76 12.45 -48.16
C ARG A 140 11.95 11.05 -48.72
N ILE A 141 11.34 10.04 -48.09
CA ILE A 141 11.40 8.63 -48.54
C ILE A 141 10.53 8.40 -49.78
N GLN A 142 9.47 9.17 -50.01
CA GLN A 142 8.63 9.07 -51.22
C GLN A 142 9.26 9.66 -52.49
N ARG A 143 10.37 10.41 -52.41
CA ARG A 143 11.04 11.04 -53.59
C ARG A 143 12.28 10.31 -54.09
N ARG A 144 12.51 9.07 -53.64
CA ARG A 144 13.54 8.17 -54.19
C ARG A 144 12.92 6.85 -54.63
N THR A 145 11.96 6.91 -55.55
CA THR A 145 11.62 5.77 -56.39
C THR A 145 12.71 5.62 -57.45
N VAL A 146 13.50 4.56 -57.31
CA VAL A 146 14.44 4.08 -58.34
C VAL A 146 13.60 3.62 -59.54
N PRO A 147 13.95 3.93 -60.80
CA PRO A 147 13.20 3.42 -61.95
C PRO A 147 13.34 1.90 -61.99
N LEU A 148 12.21 1.20 -61.85
CA LEU A 148 12.13 -0.24 -62.11
C LEU A 148 12.39 -0.48 -63.59
N LEU A 149 13.56 -1.05 -63.92
CA LEU A 149 13.80 -1.69 -65.21
C LEU A 149 12.77 -2.82 -65.38
N GLN A 150 11.88 -2.67 -66.36
CA GLN A 150 10.98 -3.74 -66.77
C GLN A 150 11.76 -4.77 -67.62
N PRO A 151 11.62 -6.08 -67.37
CA PRO A 151 12.20 -7.08 -68.24
C PRO A 151 11.36 -7.26 -69.51
N ARG A 152 12.02 -7.58 -70.62
CA ARG A 152 11.41 -8.24 -71.78
C ARG A 152 11.43 -9.75 -71.59
#